data_AF-A0A6G3T321-F1
#
_entry.id   AF-A0A6G3T321-F1
#
_cell.length_a   1.000
_cell.length_b   1.000
_cell.length_c   1.000
_cell.angle_alpha   90.00
_cell.angle_beta   90.00
_cell.angle_gamma   90.00
#
_symmetry.space_group_name_H-M   'P 1'
#
loop_
_entity.id
_entity.type
_entity.pdbx_description
1 polymer ?
#
loop_
_entity_poly.entity_id
_entity_poly.type
_entity_poly.pdbx_seq_one_letter_code
_entity_poly.pdbx_strand_id
1 'polypeptide(L)'
;MENELLIALIGAGSALTGALIGGAAAVVGASKAARGAYLGSLDVTRRTAQREVYAELLRAAHAYEAGTGAVLESAGFLLEDLFNEREGLPPRHSGSERSGFRRAISSAADPQPVAAAARQVELEGPSRVAAAARAVQAAARQLAATLNGIEDGFEDPDANVRPSTPTDRPREHFEALKSAISTFADTTRKHLNHR
;
A
#
# COMPACT_ATOMS: atom_id res chain seq x y z
N MET A 1 -42.96 13.36 -56.08
CA MET A 1 -42.82 14.51 -55.16
C MET A 1 -42.78 13.91 -53.76
N GLU A 2 -41.68 13.27 -53.37
CA GLU A 2 -40.39 13.85 -52.94
C GLU A 2 -40.52 14.83 -51.77
N ASN A 3 -39.81 14.47 -50.68
CA ASN A 3 -39.29 15.26 -49.56
C ASN A 3 -40.31 15.69 -48.49
N GLU A 4 -40.04 15.59 -47.17
CA GLU A 4 -38.77 15.87 -46.51
C GLU A 4 -38.66 15.23 -45.11
N LEU A 5 -37.51 14.60 -44.86
CA LEU A 5 -37.01 14.18 -43.55
C LEU A 5 -36.55 15.41 -42.75
N LEU A 6 -36.99 15.54 -41.51
CA LEU A 6 -36.31 16.37 -40.51
C LEU A 6 -35.64 15.47 -39.46
N ILE A 7 -34.34 15.31 -39.65
CA ILE A 7 -33.39 14.75 -38.68
C ILE A 7 -33.00 15.90 -37.74
N ALA A 8 -33.24 15.73 -36.44
CA ALA A 8 -32.61 16.53 -35.39
C ALA A 8 -31.56 15.67 -34.68
N LEU A 9 -30.37 15.68 -35.27
CA LEU A 9 -29.08 15.34 -34.67
C LEU A 9 -28.61 16.56 -33.89
N ILE A 10 -28.42 16.48 -32.56
CA ILE A 10 -27.45 17.29 -31.78
C ILE A 10 -27.23 16.59 -30.44
N GLY A 11 -25.97 16.20 -30.20
CA GLY A 11 -25.51 15.56 -28.96
C GLY A 11 -24.35 14.58 -29.18
N ALA A 12 -23.28 15.05 -29.83
CA ALA A 12 -22.04 14.32 -30.07
C ALA A 12 -21.44 13.77 -28.75
N GLY A 13 -21.05 12.50 -28.66
CA GLY A 13 -19.75 12.07 -29.17
C GLY A 13 -19.66 10.58 -29.51
N SER A 14 -19.79 10.30 -30.81
CA SER A 14 -19.01 9.33 -31.60
C SER A 14 -18.93 7.86 -31.15
N ALA A 15 -19.90 7.05 -31.60
CA ALA A 15 -19.70 5.97 -32.58
C ALA A 15 -20.98 5.12 -32.68
N LEU A 16 -22.00 5.62 -33.39
CA LEU A 16 -23.22 4.86 -33.64
C LEU A 16 -23.64 5.10 -35.09
N THR A 17 -22.96 4.42 -36.00
CA THR A 17 -23.33 4.41 -37.41
C THR A 17 -23.33 2.96 -37.91
N GLY A 18 -24.52 2.46 -38.21
CA GLY A 18 -24.71 1.34 -39.14
C GLY A 18 -25.32 0.09 -38.53
N ALA A 19 -26.65 -0.02 -38.61
CA ALA A 19 -27.34 -1.15 -39.24
C ALA A 19 -28.84 -1.14 -38.87
N LEU A 20 -29.64 -0.45 -39.67
CA LEU A 20 -31.05 -0.79 -39.84
C LEU A 20 -31.12 -1.71 -41.05
N ILE A 21 -31.86 -2.82 -40.87
CA ILE A 21 -32.34 -3.82 -41.85
C ILE A 21 -31.45 -5.06 -42.06
N GLY A 22 -31.85 -6.18 -41.41
CA GLY A 22 -31.36 -7.54 -41.66
C GLY A 22 -31.83 -8.54 -40.59
N GLY A 23 -32.82 -9.38 -40.92
CA GLY A 23 -33.62 -10.19 -39.99
C GLY A 23 -32.86 -11.15 -39.06
N ALA A 24 -33.49 -11.45 -37.91
CA ALA A 24 -33.27 -12.48 -36.88
C ALA A 24 -31.83 -12.87 -36.44
N ALA A 25 -30.85 -12.97 -37.33
CA ALA A 25 -29.45 -13.24 -37.03
C ALA A 25 -28.70 -12.03 -36.43
N ALA A 26 -29.13 -10.80 -36.74
CA ALA A 26 -28.51 -9.58 -36.20
C ALA A 26 -28.77 -9.38 -34.69
N VAL A 27 -29.86 -9.92 -34.14
CA VAL A 27 -30.22 -9.77 -32.72
C VAL A 27 -29.29 -10.59 -31.81
N VAL A 28 -28.77 -11.72 -32.30
CA VAL A 28 -27.79 -12.53 -31.56
C VAL A 28 -26.38 -11.90 -31.62
N GLY A 29 -26.02 -11.29 -32.75
CA GLY A 29 -24.75 -10.54 -32.90
C GLY A 29 -24.74 -9.23 -32.10
N ALA A 30 -25.83 -8.46 -32.15
CA ALA A 30 -25.98 -7.20 -31.43
C ALA A 30 -26.13 -7.40 -29.92
N SER A 31 -26.76 -8.47 -29.44
CA SER A 31 -26.79 -8.78 -27.99
C SER A 31 -25.43 -9.24 -27.47
N LYS A 32 -24.63 -9.95 -28.29
CA LYS A 32 -23.26 -10.34 -27.93
C LYS A 32 -22.28 -9.17 -28.02
N ALA A 33 -22.48 -8.24 -28.95
CA ALA A 33 -21.71 -7.01 -29.08
C ALA A 33 -22.11 -5.97 -28.02
N ALA A 34 -23.38 -5.85 -27.66
CA ALA A 34 -23.86 -5.01 -26.56
C ALA A 34 -23.45 -5.59 -25.20
N ARG A 35 -23.52 -6.92 -25.00
CA ARG A 35 -22.90 -7.56 -23.83
C ARG A 35 -21.39 -7.41 -23.84
N GLY A 36 -20.72 -7.50 -24.99
CA GLY A 36 -19.27 -7.29 -25.10
C GLY A 36 -18.83 -5.86 -24.81
N ALA A 37 -19.60 -4.86 -25.25
CA ALA A 37 -19.37 -3.45 -24.96
C ALA A 37 -19.71 -3.10 -23.51
N TYR A 38 -20.77 -3.67 -22.95
CA TYR A 38 -21.18 -3.49 -21.55
C TYR A 38 -20.26 -4.22 -20.57
N LEU A 39 -19.78 -5.43 -20.93
CA LEU A 39 -18.74 -6.14 -20.19
C LEU A 39 -17.38 -5.45 -20.36
N GLY A 40 -17.11 -4.85 -21.51
CA GLY A 40 -15.91 -4.05 -21.76
C GLY A 40 -15.87 -2.78 -20.91
N SER A 41 -16.98 -2.05 -20.78
CA SER A 41 -17.05 -0.90 -19.88
C SER A 41 -16.96 -1.30 -18.41
N LEU A 42 -17.61 -2.39 -17.99
CA LEU A 42 -17.49 -2.93 -16.63
C LEU A 42 -16.06 -3.39 -16.30
N ASP A 43 -15.36 -4.03 -17.24
CA ASP A 43 -13.97 -4.46 -17.06
C ASP A 43 -13.02 -3.24 -16.99
N VAL A 44 -13.26 -2.19 -17.78
CA VAL A 44 -12.50 -0.93 -17.68
C VAL A 44 -12.74 -0.24 -16.34
N THR A 45 -14.00 -0.09 -15.90
CA THR A 45 -14.32 0.53 -14.60
C THR A 45 -13.70 -0.26 -13.45
N ARG A 46 -13.79 -1.59 -13.47
CA ARG A 46 -13.18 -2.46 -12.46
C ARG A 46 -11.66 -2.30 -12.42
N ARG A 47 -10.99 -2.25 -13.57
CA ARG A 47 -9.53 -2.06 -13.65
C ARG A 47 -9.10 -0.69 -13.16
N THR A 48 -9.89 0.35 -13.42
CA THR A 48 -9.61 1.70 -12.90
C THR A 48 -9.72 1.72 -11.38
N ALA A 49 -10.79 1.17 -10.81
CA ALA A 49 -10.94 1.05 -9.36
C ALA A 49 -9.81 0.24 -8.71
N GLN A 50 -9.42 -0.89 -9.33
CA GLN A 50 -8.28 -1.69 -8.86
C GLN A 50 -6.95 -0.91 -8.90
N ARG A 51 -6.71 -0.13 -9.96
CA ARG A 51 -5.51 0.71 -10.07
C ARG A 51 -5.47 1.78 -8.98
N GLU A 52 -6.60 2.40 -8.69
CA GLU A 52 -6.72 3.41 -7.63
C GLU A 52 -6.41 2.81 -6.26
N VAL A 53 -7.01 1.66 -5.94
CA VAL A 53 -6.78 0.95 -4.67
C VAL A 53 -5.33 0.48 -4.53
N TYR A 54 -4.69 -0.02 -5.61
CA TYR A 54 -3.28 -0.38 -5.57
C TYR A 54 -2.36 0.84 -5.40
N ALA A 55 -2.70 1.96 -6.05
CA ALA A 55 -1.95 3.21 -5.92
C ALA A 55 -2.08 3.82 -4.51
N GLU A 56 -3.25 3.67 -3.87
CA GLU A 56 -3.47 4.10 -2.49
C GLU A 56 -2.57 3.34 -1.51
N LEU A 57 -2.48 2.01 -1.64
CA LEU A 57 -1.55 1.22 -0.82
C LEU A 57 -0.09 1.63 -1.06
N LEU A 58 0.34 1.81 -2.30
CA LEU A 58 1.70 2.26 -2.60
C LEU A 58 2.00 3.64 -2.00
N ARG A 59 1.05 4.58 -2.10
CA ARG A 59 1.21 5.91 -1.50
C ARG A 59 1.34 5.83 0.02
N ALA A 60 0.45 5.08 0.67
CA ALA A 60 0.49 4.91 2.12
C ALA A 60 1.78 4.22 2.58
N ALA A 61 2.21 3.17 1.86
CA ALA A 61 3.41 2.42 2.20
C ALA A 61 4.70 3.25 2.01
N HIS A 62 4.82 4.03 0.92
CA HIS A 62 5.96 4.93 0.72
C HIS A 62 5.97 6.11 1.70
N ALA A 63 4.80 6.63 2.09
CA ALA A 63 4.73 7.64 3.14
C ALA A 63 5.23 7.08 4.48
N TYR A 64 4.83 5.85 4.81
CA TYR A 64 5.30 5.16 6.02
C TYR A 64 6.80 4.83 5.95
N GLU A 65 7.30 4.38 4.81
CA GLU A 65 8.74 4.18 4.55
C GLU A 65 9.52 5.49 4.76
N ALA A 66 9.07 6.60 4.17
CA ALA A 66 9.75 7.88 4.32
C ALA A 66 9.76 8.37 5.78
N GLY A 67 8.61 8.27 6.47
CA GLY A 67 8.50 8.67 7.88
C GLY A 67 9.36 7.83 8.81
N THR A 68 9.34 6.50 8.65
CA THR A 68 10.14 5.59 9.48
C THR A 68 11.63 5.67 9.14
N GLY A 69 12.00 5.85 7.87
CA GLY A 69 13.38 6.03 7.44
C GLY A 69 14.04 7.26 8.06
N ALA A 70 13.30 8.35 8.24
CA ALA A 70 13.79 9.59 8.84
C ALA A 70 14.13 9.45 10.34
N VAL A 71 13.61 8.43 11.03
CA VAL A 71 13.80 8.24 12.48
C VAL A 71 14.68 7.03 12.82
N LEU A 72 15.18 6.30 11.83
CA LEU A 72 16.03 5.12 12.06
C LEU A 72 17.33 5.45 12.78
N GLU A 73 17.94 6.60 12.48
CA GLU A 73 19.16 7.04 13.15
C GLU A 73 18.89 7.36 14.63
N SER A 74 17.79 8.06 14.90
CA SER A 74 17.32 8.33 16.27
C SER A 74 17.03 7.05 17.05
N ALA A 75 16.45 6.02 16.39
CA ALA A 75 16.25 4.71 16.99
C ALA A 75 17.59 4.02 17.32
N GLY A 76 18.60 4.16 16.44
CA GLY A 76 19.96 3.68 16.69
C GLY A 76 20.62 4.36 17.89
N PHE A 77 20.50 5.69 17.99
CA PHE A 77 21.02 6.45 19.13
C PHE A 77 20.37 6.04 20.46
N LEU A 78 19.04 5.85 20.48
CA LEU A 78 18.36 5.35 21.68
C LEU A 78 18.84 3.96 22.07
N LEU A 79 18.97 3.04 21.11
CA LEU A 79 19.47 1.68 21.38
C LEU A 79 20.91 1.70 21.92
N GLU A 80 21.77 2.57 21.39
CA GLU A 80 23.14 2.73 21.88
C GLU A 80 23.18 3.30 23.30
N ASP A 81 22.38 4.32 23.60
CA ASP A 81 22.29 4.88 24.95
C ASP A 81 21.76 3.86 25.97
N LEU A 82 20.72 3.10 25.62
CA LEU A 82 20.18 2.03 26.45
C LEU A 82 21.23 0.92 26.69
N PHE A 83 22.03 0.60 25.68
CA PHE A 83 23.13 -0.35 25.81
C PHE A 83 24.23 0.17 26.74
N ASN A 84 24.61 1.45 26.60
CA ASN A 84 25.61 2.08 27.47
C ASN A 84 25.13 2.07 28.93
N GLU A 85 23.89 2.47 29.19
CA GLU A 85 23.31 2.49 30.54
C GLU A 85 23.34 1.09 31.19
N ARG A 86 23.04 0.04 30.41
CA ARG A 86 23.10 -1.35 30.88
C ARG A 86 24.52 -1.80 31.24
N GLU A 87 25.52 -1.40 30.46
CA GLU A 87 26.93 -1.70 30.73
C GLU A 87 27.54 -0.80 31.82
N GLY A 88 26.74 0.06 32.46
CA GLY A 88 27.19 1.02 33.46
C GLY A 88 28.01 2.17 32.87
N LEU A 89 27.97 2.35 31.55
CA LEU A 89 28.59 3.45 30.84
C LEU A 89 27.64 4.65 30.80
N PRO A 90 28.17 5.88 30.80
CA PRO A 90 27.34 7.06 30.64
C PRO A 90 26.66 7.07 29.26
N PRO A 91 25.38 7.44 29.16
CA PRO A 91 24.72 7.64 27.88
C PRO A 91 25.40 8.78 27.11
N ARG A 92 25.37 8.71 25.78
CA ARG A 92 25.98 9.71 24.91
C ARG A 92 25.07 10.92 24.72
N HIS A 93 23.76 10.73 24.80
CA HIS A 93 22.78 11.81 24.64
C HIS A 93 22.11 12.17 25.96
N SER A 94 21.76 13.44 26.07
CA SER A 94 21.03 13.99 27.21
C SER A 94 19.60 13.45 27.29
N GLY A 95 18.98 13.53 28.47
CA GLY A 95 17.57 13.14 28.65
C GLY A 95 16.59 13.92 27.76
N SER A 96 16.90 15.18 27.45
CA SER A 96 16.10 16.00 26.51
C SER A 96 16.20 15.51 25.07
N GLU A 97 17.41 15.12 24.61
CA GLU A 97 17.62 14.58 23.26
C GLU A 97 16.92 13.23 23.11
N ARG A 98 17.08 12.34 24.09
CA ARG A 98 16.38 11.04 24.13
C ARG A 98 14.87 11.20 24.10
N SER A 99 14.33 12.16 24.86
CA SER A 99 12.89 12.48 24.81
C SER A 99 12.45 13.06 23.45
N GLY A 100 13.35 13.73 22.73
CA GLY A 100 13.16 14.14 21.34
C GLY A 100 13.07 12.94 20.40
N PHE A 101 14.03 12.02 20.49
CA PHE A 101 14.07 10.78 19.71
C PHE A 101 12.82 9.94 19.91
N ARG A 102 12.39 9.71 21.16
CA ARG A 102 11.14 8.99 21.46
C ARG A 102 9.94 9.59 20.75
N ARG A 103 9.74 10.91 20.88
CA ARG A 103 8.60 11.59 20.26
C ARG A 103 8.61 11.46 18.74
N ALA A 104 9.79 11.60 18.12
CA ALA A 104 9.94 11.42 16.68
C ALA A 104 9.58 9.98 16.26
N ILE A 105 10.10 8.98 16.98
CA ILE A 105 9.85 7.56 16.71
C ILE A 105 8.37 7.21 16.87
N SER A 106 7.76 7.56 18.02
CA SER A 106 6.33 7.29 18.27
C SER A 106 5.42 7.96 17.25
N SER A 107 5.77 9.16 16.79
CA SER A 107 5.01 9.86 15.75
C SER A 107 5.12 9.20 14.38
N ALA A 108 6.25 8.54 14.07
CA ALA A 108 6.49 7.89 12.78
C ALA A 108 6.01 6.43 12.74
N ALA A 109 5.94 5.76 13.90
CA ALA A 109 5.65 4.34 14.02
C ALA A 109 4.14 3.98 13.96
N ASP A 110 3.32 4.76 13.25
CA ASP A 110 1.90 4.44 13.02
C ASP A 110 1.68 3.66 11.71
N PRO A 111 1.40 2.34 11.77
CA PRO A 111 1.17 1.52 10.58
C PRO A 111 -0.30 1.55 10.11
N GLN A 112 -1.21 2.28 10.77
CA GLN A 112 -2.65 2.21 10.47
C GLN A 112 -3.01 2.63 9.04
N PRO A 113 -2.43 3.70 8.45
CA PRO A 113 -2.73 4.06 7.07
C PRO A 113 -2.40 2.95 6.07
N VAL A 114 -1.26 2.26 6.27
CA VAL A 114 -0.86 1.11 5.44
C VAL A 114 -1.83 -0.05 5.62
N ALA A 115 -2.23 -0.36 6.86
CA ALA A 115 -3.19 -1.42 7.14
C ALA A 115 -4.58 -1.15 6.56
N ALA A 116 -5.03 0.11 6.56
CA ALA A 116 -6.30 0.50 5.96
C ALA A 116 -6.30 0.28 4.44
N ALA A 117 -5.26 0.77 3.75
CA ALA A 117 -5.13 0.59 2.31
C ALA A 117 -4.93 -0.88 1.92
N ALA A 118 -4.18 -1.66 2.71
CA ALA A 118 -3.99 -3.10 2.47
C ALA A 118 -5.32 -3.88 2.53
N ARG A 119 -6.20 -3.55 3.49
CA ARG A 119 -7.53 -4.15 3.57
C ARG A 119 -8.39 -3.86 2.34
N GLN A 120 -8.30 -2.66 1.76
CA GLN A 120 -9.01 -2.34 0.52
C GLN A 120 -8.48 -3.18 -0.66
N VAL A 121 -7.15 -3.34 -0.76
CA VAL A 121 -6.54 -4.20 -1.78
C VAL A 121 -6.96 -5.67 -1.62
N GLU A 122 -7.09 -6.15 -0.39
CA GLU A 122 -7.58 -7.52 -0.12
C GLU A 122 -9.02 -7.74 -0.59
N LEU A 123 -9.87 -6.71 -0.56
CA LEU A 123 -11.26 -6.79 -1.02
C LEU A 123 -11.38 -6.76 -2.54
N GLU A 124 -10.58 -5.92 -3.21
CA GLU A 124 -10.72 -5.63 -4.65
C GLU A 124 -9.76 -6.42 -5.55
N GLY A 125 -8.64 -6.88 -4.98
CA GLY A 125 -7.56 -7.51 -5.70
C GLY A 125 -7.68 -9.03 -5.83
N PRO A 126 -7.07 -9.64 -6.87
CA PRO A 126 -6.95 -11.10 -6.94
C PRO A 126 -6.04 -11.61 -5.82
N SER A 127 -6.17 -12.91 -5.49
CA SER A 127 -5.50 -13.53 -4.34
C SER A 127 -3.99 -13.30 -4.27
N ARG A 128 -3.29 -13.23 -5.42
CA ARG A 128 -1.84 -12.95 -5.46
C ARG A 128 -1.50 -11.51 -5.06
N VAL A 129 -2.29 -10.53 -5.50
CA VAL A 129 -2.10 -9.12 -5.16
C VAL A 129 -2.50 -8.89 -3.70
N ALA A 130 -3.60 -9.50 -3.25
CA ALA A 130 -4.02 -9.48 -1.84
C ALA A 130 -2.95 -10.10 -0.91
N ALA A 131 -2.31 -11.20 -1.32
CA ALA A 131 -1.21 -11.80 -0.55
C ALA A 131 0.00 -10.85 -0.44
N ALA A 132 0.36 -10.16 -1.52
CA ALA A 132 1.43 -9.17 -1.51
C ALA A 132 1.07 -7.94 -0.63
N ALA A 133 -0.18 -7.48 -0.66
CA ALA A 133 -0.66 -6.40 0.22
C ALA A 133 -0.57 -6.78 1.71
N ARG A 134 -0.94 -8.03 2.05
CA ARG A 134 -0.76 -8.57 3.41
C ARG A 134 0.69 -8.58 3.86
N ALA A 135 1.62 -8.90 2.95
CA ALA A 135 3.05 -8.86 3.26
C ALA A 135 3.52 -7.43 3.58
N VAL A 136 3.07 -6.43 2.82
CA VAL A 136 3.35 -5.00 3.12
C VAL A 136 2.81 -4.60 4.50
N GLN A 137 1.55 -4.95 4.79
CA GLN A 137 0.95 -4.68 6.10
C GLN A 137 1.71 -5.38 7.24
N ALA A 138 2.10 -6.64 7.06
CA ALA A 138 2.84 -7.40 8.06
C ALA A 138 4.21 -6.77 8.34
N ALA A 139 4.95 -6.40 7.30
CA ALA A 139 6.24 -5.72 7.44
C ALA A 139 6.10 -4.36 8.15
N ALA A 140 5.09 -3.56 7.79
CA ALA A 140 4.83 -2.27 8.43
C ALA A 140 4.52 -2.42 9.93
N ARG A 141 3.69 -3.41 10.29
CA ARG A 141 3.38 -3.74 11.69
C ARG A 141 4.60 -4.22 12.47
N GLN A 142 5.46 -5.04 11.86
CA GLN A 142 6.66 -5.55 12.50
C GLN A 142 7.67 -4.42 12.76
N LEU A 143 7.83 -3.51 11.81
CA LEU A 143 8.63 -2.30 12.00
C LEU A 143 8.05 -1.41 13.11
N ALA A 144 6.74 -1.16 13.11
CA ALA A 144 6.07 -0.37 14.17
C ALA A 144 6.28 -0.98 15.56
N ALA A 145 6.08 -2.29 15.70
CA ALA A 145 6.29 -3.01 16.95
C ALA A 145 7.74 -2.89 17.43
N THR A 146 8.70 -2.96 16.50
CA THR A 146 10.12 -2.85 16.81
C THR A 146 10.50 -1.44 17.25
N LEU A 147 9.98 -0.41 16.58
CA LEU A 147 10.23 0.99 16.90
C LEU A 147 9.60 1.40 18.23
N ASN A 148 8.36 0.97 18.49
CA ASN A 148 7.68 1.27 19.75
C ASN A 148 8.26 0.46 20.92
N GLY A 149 8.72 -0.77 20.68
CA GLY A 149 9.30 -1.65 21.69
C GLY A 149 10.80 -1.44 21.96
N ILE A 150 11.41 -0.34 21.51
CA ILE A 150 12.84 -0.05 21.75
C ILE A 150 13.13 0.05 23.26
N GLU A 151 12.27 0.75 24.00
CA GLU A 151 12.44 0.99 25.43
C GLU A 151 11.74 -0.06 26.31
N ASP A 152 10.65 -0.67 25.84
CA ASP A 152 9.91 -1.72 26.57
C ASP A 152 10.78 -2.94 26.96
N GLY A 153 11.83 -3.21 26.19
CA GLY A 153 12.78 -4.30 26.47
C GLY A 153 13.74 -4.04 27.65
N PHE A 154 13.70 -2.84 28.24
CA PHE A 154 14.62 -2.39 29.30
C PHE A 154 13.90 -1.99 30.60
N GLU A 155 12.56 -1.99 30.64
CA GLU A 155 11.79 -1.60 31.85
C GLU A 155 11.74 -2.69 32.94
N ASP A 156 12.14 -3.93 32.66
CA ASP A 156 12.18 -5.01 33.64
C ASP A 156 13.63 -5.32 34.10
N PRO A 157 14.05 -4.86 35.29
CA PRO A 157 15.40 -5.07 35.81
C PRO A 157 15.66 -6.50 36.31
N ASP A 158 14.62 -7.31 36.54
CA ASP A 158 14.74 -8.72 36.96
C ASP A 158 14.57 -9.69 35.79
N ALA A 159 14.03 -9.22 34.67
CA ALA A 159 14.09 -9.96 33.43
C ALA A 159 15.55 -10.03 32.95
N ASN A 160 16.10 -11.24 32.96
CA ASN A 160 17.40 -11.60 32.39
C ASN A 160 17.46 -11.44 30.85
N VAL A 161 16.73 -10.45 30.34
CA VAL A 161 16.44 -10.18 28.95
C VAL A 161 17.58 -9.31 28.44
N ARG A 162 18.50 -9.97 27.74
CA ARG A 162 19.33 -9.35 26.70
C ARG A 162 18.48 -8.34 25.92
N PRO A 163 19.03 -7.23 25.38
CA PRO A 163 18.26 -6.36 24.50
C PRO A 163 17.62 -7.28 23.47
N SER A 164 16.31 -7.49 23.56
CA SER A 164 15.71 -8.56 22.75
C SER A 164 15.83 -8.19 21.28
N THR A 165 16.04 -6.91 20.99
CA THR A 165 16.23 -6.29 19.68
C THR A 165 17.72 -5.98 19.50
N PRO A 166 18.45 -6.77 18.67
CA PRO A 166 19.77 -6.37 18.16
C PRO A 166 19.73 -4.95 17.60
N THR A 167 20.81 -4.19 17.72
CA THR A 167 20.89 -2.80 17.23
C THR A 167 20.51 -2.66 15.75
N ASP A 168 20.74 -3.71 14.97
CA ASP A 168 20.43 -3.76 13.54
C ASP A 168 18.96 -4.05 13.21
N ARG A 169 18.15 -4.56 14.15
CA ARG A 169 16.77 -5.00 13.89
C ARG A 169 15.85 -3.93 13.30
N PRO A 170 15.85 -2.66 13.76
CA PRO A 170 15.04 -1.62 13.14
C PRO A 170 15.38 -1.45 11.66
N ARG A 171 16.66 -1.54 11.32
CA ARG A 171 17.14 -1.44 9.93
C ARG A 171 16.77 -2.67 9.10
N GLU A 172 16.89 -3.86 9.67
CA GLU A 172 16.45 -5.10 9.02
C GLU A 172 14.95 -5.08 8.69
N HIS A 173 14.11 -4.64 9.62
CA HIS A 173 12.67 -4.56 9.39
C HIS A 173 12.28 -3.43 8.43
N PHE A 174 13.06 -2.34 8.41
CA PHE A 174 12.91 -1.31 7.40
C PHE A 174 13.23 -1.83 5.99
N GLU A 175 14.31 -2.58 5.81
CA GLU A 175 14.63 -3.19 4.52
C GLU A 175 13.61 -4.27 4.12
N ALA A 176 13.06 -5.01 5.09
CA ALA A 176 11.95 -5.95 4.84
C ALA A 176 10.69 -5.24 4.33
N LEU A 177 10.35 -4.07 4.88
CA LEU A 177 9.26 -3.23 4.39
C LEU A 177 9.51 -2.80 2.94
N LYS A 178 10.70 -2.27 2.63
CA LYS A 178 11.07 -1.87 1.27
C LYS A 178 10.96 -3.02 0.27
N SER A 179 11.45 -4.19 0.66
CA SER A 179 11.35 -5.41 -0.15
C SER A 179 9.88 -5.80 -0.41
N ALA A 180 9.03 -5.73 0.61
CA ALA A 180 7.60 -6.02 0.47
C ALA A 180 6.90 -5.03 -0.47
N ILE A 181 7.20 -3.73 -0.36
CA ILE A 181 6.66 -2.68 -1.24
C ILE A 181 7.06 -2.95 -2.70
N SER A 182 8.34 -3.22 -2.96
CA SER A 182 8.83 -3.56 -4.30
C SER A 182 8.14 -4.80 -4.87
N THR A 183 7.98 -5.84 -4.04
CA THR A 183 7.29 -7.07 -4.44
C THR A 183 5.82 -6.82 -4.77
N PHE A 184 5.14 -5.96 -4.00
CA PHE A 184 3.77 -5.55 -4.29
C PHE A 184 3.66 -4.78 -5.60
N ALA A 185 4.53 -3.80 -5.84
CA ALA A 185 4.59 -3.03 -7.08
C ALA A 185 4.83 -3.94 -8.31
N ASP A 186 5.73 -4.91 -8.19
CA ASP A 186 5.99 -5.87 -9.25
C ASP A 186 4.81 -6.81 -9.51
N THR A 187 4.15 -7.26 -8.45
CA THR A 187 2.99 -8.15 -8.54
C THR A 187 1.79 -7.44 -9.18
N THR A 188 1.52 -6.20 -8.79
CA THR A 188 0.45 -5.37 -9.39
C THR A 188 0.77 -5.05 -10.85
N ARG A 189 2.01 -4.65 -11.18
CA ARG A 189 2.45 -4.42 -12.56
C ARG A 189 2.25 -5.65 -13.44
N LYS A 190 2.68 -6.84 -12.98
CA LYS A 190 2.47 -8.09 -13.71
C LYS A 190 1.00 -8.40 -13.89
N HIS A 191 0.17 -8.20 -12.86
CA HIS A 191 -1.27 -8.46 -12.93
C HIS A 191 -2.00 -7.51 -13.88
N LEU A 192 -1.66 -6.22 -13.88
CA LEU A 192 -2.30 -5.24 -14.76
C LEU A 192 -1.87 -5.39 -16.23
N ASN A 193 -0.69 -5.96 -16.49
CA ASN A 193 -0.13 -6.12 -17.83
C ASN A 193 -0.37 -7.52 -18.43
N HIS A 194 -0.63 -8.55 -17.61
CA HIS A 194 -1.02 -9.87 -18.11
C HIS A 194 -2.53 -9.97 -18.29
N ARG A 195 -2.94 -10.23 -19.54
CA ARG A 195 -4.30 -10.52 -20.00
C ARG A 195 -4.71 -11.95 -19.71
#